data_AF-A0A0B1RR00-F1
#
_entry.id   AF-A0A0B1RR00-F1
#
_cell.length_a   1.000
_cell.length_b   1.000
_cell.length_c   1.000
_cell.angle_alpha   90.00
_cell.angle_beta   90.00
_cell.angle_gamma   90.00
#
_symmetry.space_group_name_H-M   'P 1'
#
loop_
_entity.id
_entity.type
_entity.pdbx_description
1 polymer ?
#
loop_
_entity_poly.entity_id
_entity_poly.type
_entity_poly.pdbx_seq_one_letter_code
_entity_poly.pdbx_strand_id
1 'polypeptide(L)'
;MQYAQSVLGFREEDIVLFGWSIGGYPASWLAVNYPKVRGLILDATFDDVLPLALARMPKVLSDVVEYAVRAHFDLDIQAIIAHYKGPLKLIRRLQEEILTTDETGTEVERRASNRANFLLKKVLEQRHPSLIADLDSQVDRWLAMAPQQRAMAGHVSNDSDLAIRRARLYAACDHYLTDFDATHVQPLDPG
;
A
#
# COMPACT_ATOMS: atom_id res chain seq x y z
N MET A 1 20.34 8.36 -2.57
CA MET A 1 20.49 9.31 -1.46
C MET A 1 21.81 10.09 -1.54
N GLN A 2 22.96 9.42 -1.46
CA GLN A 2 24.29 10.09 -1.52
C GLN A 2 24.44 11.08 -2.68
N TYR A 3 24.06 10.70 -3.90
CA TYR A 3 24.10 11.63 -5.04
C TYR A 3 23.24 12.89 -4.83
N ALA A 4 22.01 12.72 -4.31
CA ALA A 4 21.10 13.84 -4.06
C ALA A 4 21.65 14.82 -3.01
N GLN A 5 22.33 14.32 -1.98
CA GLN A 5 22.88 15.16 -0.92
C GLN A 5 24.25 15.75 -1.30
N SER A 6 25.19 14.89 -1.72
CA SER A 6 26.59 15.27 -1.93
C SER A 6 26.84 15.96 -3.28
N VAL A 7 26.03 15.68 -4.30
CA VAL A 7 26.21 16.26 -5.65
C VAL A 7 25.15 17.32 -5.94
N LEU A 8 23.88 17.04 -5.67
CA LEU A 8 22.79 17.99 -5.93
C LEU A 8 22.54 18.97 -4.78
N GLY A 9 23.11 18.74 -3.60
CA GLY A 9 23.02 19.66 -2.46
C GLY A 9 21.67 19.68 -1.75
N PHE A 10 20.77 18.72 -2.01
CA PHE A 10 19.50 18.63 -1.30
C PHE A 10 19.70 18.19 0.14
N ARG A 11 19.00 18.84 1.08
CA ARG A 11 18.88 18.31 2.44
C ARG A 11 17.91 17.14 2.42
N GLU A 12 18.01 16.27 3.42
CA GLU A 12 17.14 15.09 3.50
C GLU A 12 15.65 15.49 3.53
N GLU A 13 15.32 16.54 4.29
CA GLU A 13 13.96 17.09 4.39
C GLU A 13 13.41 17.73 3.11
N ASP A 14 14.26 17.96 2.10
CA ASP A 14 13.87 18.48 0.79
C ASP A 14 13.56 17.33 -0.21
N ILE A 15 13.73 16.06 0.19
CA ILE A 15 13.63 14.89 -0.69
C ILE A 15 12.32 14.14 -0.44
N VAL A 16 11.58 13.86 -1.52
CA VAL A 16 10.48 12.87 -1.55
C VAL A 16 11.00 11.60 -2.20
N LEU A 17 10.76 10.46 -1.55
CA LEU A 17 11.07 9.15 -2.11
C LEU A 17 9.85 8.63 -2.86
N PHE A 18 10.05 8.22 -4.10
CA PHE A 18 9.01 7.61 -4.93
C PHE A 18 9.46 6.19 -5.31
N GLY A 19 8.64 5.20 -5.00
CA GLY A 19 8.84 3.81 -5.39
C GLY A 19 7.64 3.32 -6.19
N TRP A 20 7.90 2.73 -7.36
CA TRP A 20 6.88 2.13 -8.20
C TRP A 20 7.11 0.63 -8.32
N SER A 21 6.06 -0.18 -8.15
CA SER A 21 6.16 -1.63 -8.27
C SER A 21 7.23 -2.18 -7.34
N ILE A 22 8.12 -3.02 -7.84
CA ILE A 22 9.28 -3.54 -7.10
C ILE A 22 10.17 -2.44 -6.49
N GLY A 23 10.17 -1.24 -7.07
CA GLY A 23 10.86 -0.07 -6.54
C GLY A 23 10.34 0.40 -5.18
N GLY A 24 9.15 -0.04 -4.77
CA GLY A 24 8.63 0.21 -3.42
C GLY A 24 9.48 -0.38 -2.30
N TYR A 25 10.19 -1.49 -2.55
CA TYR A 25 11.09 -2.10 -1.59
C TYR A 25 12.31 -1.22 -1.25
N PRO A 26 13.17 -0.83 -2.21
CA PRO A 26 14.29 0.05 -1.91
C PRO A 26 13.85 1.46 -1.47
N ALA A 27 12.71 1.97 -1.95
CA ALA A 27 12.17 3.25 -1.48
C ALA A 27 11.78 3.19 0.00
N SER A 28 11.12 2.11 0.43
CA SER A 28 10.79 1.87 1.84
C SER A 28 12.04 1.72 2.70
N TRP A 29 13.05 0.99 2.21
CA TRP A 29 14.33 0.84 2.93
C TRP A 29 15.02 2.20 3.10
N LEU A 30 15.06 3.03 2.05
CA LEU A 30 15.61 4.37 2.12
C LEU A 30 14.85 5.23 3.13
N ALA A 31 13.52 5.17 3.16
CA ALA A 31 12.72 5.97 4.10
C ALA A 31 13.00 5.62 5.57
N VAL A 32 13.25 4.34 5.89
CA VAL A 32 13.62 3.91 7.25
C VAL A 32 15.02 4.41 7.63
N ASN A 33 15.97 4.39 6.70
CA ASN A 33 17.36 4.76 6.95
C ASN A 33 17.63 6.27 6.85
N TYR A 34 16.73 7.01 6.21
CA TYR A 34 16.74 8.46 6.07
C TYR A 34 15.39 9.01 6.53
N PRO A 35 15.12 9.01 7.85
CA PRO A 35 13.79 9.27 8.39
C PRO A 35 13.36 10.74 8.30
N LYS A 36 14.25 11.68 7.95
CA LYS A 36 13.93 13.09 7.78
C LYS A 36 13.40 13.41 6.38
N VAL A 37 13.35 12.44 5.46
CA VAL A 37 12.77 12.65 4.13
C VAL A 37 11.38 13.26 4.24
N ARG A 38 11.06 14.13 3.29
CA ARG A 38 9.78 14.85 3.26
C ARG A 38 8.59 13.91 3.21
N GLY A 39 8.76 12.75 2.58
CA GLY A 39 7.76 11.72 2.53
C GLY A 39 8.15 10.55 1.63
N LEU A 40 7.38 9.48 1.73
CA LEU A 40 7.46 8.28 0.90
C LEU A 40 6.15 8.14 0.12
N ILE A 41 6.26 7.97 -1.19
CA ILE A 41 5.14 7.64 -2.08
C ILE A 41 5.42 6.26 -2.67
N LEU A 42 4.48 5.33 -2.48
CA LEU A 42 4.52 4.00 -3.04
C LEU A 42 3.38 3.83 -4.04
N ASP A 43 3.72 3.77 -5.32
CA ASP A 43 2.77 3.61 -6.42
C ASP A 43 2.78 2.18 -6.92
N ALA A 44 1.59 1.59 -7.09
CA ALA A 44 1.39 0.24 -7.60
C ALA A 44 2.43 -0.72 -7.01
N THR A 45 2.51 -0.78 -5.67
CA THR A 45 3.41 -1.67 -4.93
C THR A 45 2.63 -2.79 -4.25
N PHE A 46 3.35 -3.69 -3.60
CA PHE A 46 2.82 -4.78 -2.79
C PHE A 46 3.29 -4.70 -1.33
N ASP A 47 2.67 -5.50 -0.47
CA ASP A 47 3.07 -5.72 0.93
C ASP A 47 4.19 -6.75 1.05
N ASP A 48 4.06 -7.85 0.30
CA ASP A 48 4.99 -8.98 0.27
C ASP A 48 4.96 -9.60 -1.14
N VAL A 49 6.11 -10.02 -1.65
CA VAL A 49 6.21 -10.66 -2.96
C VAL A 49 5.75 -12.12 -2.95
N LEU A 50 5.80 -12.82 -1.81
CA LEU A 50 5.48 -14.25 -1.74
C LEU A 50 4.06 -14.56 -2.27
N PRO A 51 2.99 -13.86 -1.86
CA PRO A 51 1.65 -14.12 -2.37
C PRO A 51 1.54 -13.94 -3.89
N LEU A 52 2.27 -12.98 -4.46
CA LEU A 52 2.31 -12.76 -5.91
C LEU A 52 3.04 -13.90 -6.64
N ALA A 53 4.16 -14.36 -6.09
CA ALA A 53 4.90 -15.49 -6.64
C ALA A 53 4.06 -16.78 -6.62
N LEU A 54 3.39 -17.06 -5.50
CA LEU A 54 2.52 -18.24 -5.38
C LEU A 54 1.31 -18.18 -6.31
N ALA A 55 0.73 -17.00 -6.55
CA ALA A 55 -0.39 -16.84 -7.47
C ALA A 55 -0.01 -17.14 -8.94
N ARG A 56 1.26 -16.93 -9.31
CA ARG A 56 1.77 -17.09 -10.68
C ARG A 56 2.36 -18.46 -10.97
N MET A 57 2.62 -19.25 -9.93
CA MET A 57 3.32 -20.53 -10.05
C MET A 57 2.37 -21.72 -9.91
N PRO A 58 2.68 -22.87 -10.53
CA PRO A 58 1.91 -24.08 -10.31
C PRO A 58 1.84 -24.47 -8.83
N LYS A 59 0.64 -24.78 -8.32
CA LYS A 59 0.42 -25.13 -6.90
C LYS A 59 1.28 -26.31 -6.41
N VAL A 60 1.68 -27.21 -7.31
CA VAL A 60 2.57 -28.34 -6.98
C VAL A 60 4.00 -27.90 -6.63
N LEU A 61 4.37 -26.64 -6.90
CA LEU A 61 5.68 -26.06 -6.61
C LEU A 61 5.65 -25.07 -5.43
N SER A 62 4.53 -24.91 -4.73
CA SER A 62 4.35 -23.86 -3.70
C SER A 62 5.48 -23.85 -2.66
N ASP A 63 5.86 -25.02 -2.11
CA ASP A 63 6.90 -25.11 -1.08
C ASP A 63 8.29 -24.69 -1.61
N VAL A 64 8.59 -25.04 -2.87
CA VAL A 64 9.84 -24.66 -3.53
C VAL A 64 9.87 -23.15 -3.80
N VAL A 65 8.73 -22.60 -4.24
CA VAL A 65 8.56 -21.15 -4.47
C VAL A 65 8.71 -20.38 -3.17
N GLU A 66 8.05 -20.83 -2.09
CA GLU A 66 8.15 -20.21 -0.78
C GLU A 66 9.59 -20.23 -0.27
N TYR A 67 10.26 -21.38 -0.34
CA TYR A 67 11.67 -21.48 0.04
C TYR A 67 12.55 -20.52 -0.77
N ALA A 68 12.41 -20.51 -2.09
CA ALA A 68 13.23 -19.66 -2.96
C ALA A 68 13.02 -18.17 -2.68
N VAL A 69 11.76 -17.74 -2.50
CA VAL A 69 11.42 -16.36 -2.16
C VAL A 69 11.99 -15.99 -0.79
N ARG A 70 11.72 -16.76 0.26
CA ARG A 70 12.16 -16.44 1.62
C ARG A 70 13.68 -16.52 1.80
N ALA A 71 14.36 -17.41 1.08
CA ALA A 71 15.81 -17.56 1.20
C ALA A 71 16.60 -16.56 0.35
N HIS A 72 16.04 -16.09 -0.78
CA HIS A 72 16.84 -15.37 -1.80
C HIS A 72 16.19 -14.09 -2.35
N PHE A 73 14.90 -13.87 -2.14
CA PHE A 73 14.15 -12.76 -2.74
C PHE A 73 13.07 -12.21 -1.79
N ASP A 74 13.40 -12.07 -0.52
CA ASP A 74 12.44 -11.69 0.53
C ASP A 74 12.12 -10.18 0.48
N LEU A 75 11.24 -9.83 -0.45
CA LEU A 75 10.76 -8.46 -0.62
C LEU A 75 9.54 -8.20 0.26
N ASP A 76 9.76 -8.18 1.58
CA ASP A 76 8.75 -7.85 2.59
C ASP A 76 8.73 -6.33 2.84
N ILE A 77 7.85 -5.63 2.12
CA ILE A 77 7.68 -4.17 2.25
C ILE A 77 6.93 -3.83 3.55
N GLN A 78 5.92 -4.61 3.94
CA GLN A 78 5.14 -4.39 5.16
C GLN A 78 6.00 -4.42 6.43
N ALA A 79 7.04 -5.26 6.48
CA ALA A 79 7.99 -5.33 7.59
C ALA A 79 8.91 -4.10 7.63
N ILE A 80 9.36 -3.61 6.48
CA ILE A 80 10.21 -2.41 6.40
C ILE A 80 9.42 -1.18 6.84
N ILE A 81 8.23 -0.96 6.26
CA ILE A 81 7.44 0.26 6.54
C ILE A 81 6.97 0.34 8.01
N ALA A 82 6.94 -0.77 8.74
CA ALA A 82 6.67 -0.81 10.18
C ALA A 82 7.59 0.12 10.99
N HIS A 83 8.82 0.25 10.50
CA HIS A 83 9.89 1.03 11.13
C HIS A 83 9.92 2.48 10.64
N TYR A 84 9.19 2.81 9.57
CA TYR A 84 9.11 4.18 9.06
C TYR A 84 7.91 4.91 9.68
N LYS A 85 8.16 6.03 10.38
CA LYS A 85 7.12 6.85 11.03
C LYS A 85 6.81 8.15 10.29
N GLY A 86 7.54 8.47 9.23
CA GLY A 86 7.34 9.69 8.45
C GLY A 86 6.11 9.66 7.54
N PRO A 87 5.87 10.73 6.76
CA PRO A 87 4.75 10.83 5.84
C PRO A 87 4.80 9.73 4.77
N LEU A 88 3.65 9.09 4.52
CA LEU A 88 3.49 7.97 3.59
C LEU A 88 2.21 8.18 2.76
N LYS A 89 2.30 7.94 1.46
CA LYS A 89 1.14 7.82 0.56
C LYS A 89 1.28 6.57 -0.31
N LEU A 90 0.19 5.83 -0.41
CA LEU A 90 0.02 4.68 -1.30
C LEU A 90 -0.83 5.12 -2.49
N ILE A 91 -0.43 4.75 -3.70
CA ILE A 91 -1.23 4.88 -4.90
C ILE A 91 -1.62 3.48 -5.35
N ARG A 92 -2.92 3.17 -5.27
CA ARG A 92 -3.46 1.89 -5.75
C ARG A 92 -4.02 2.08 -7.15
N ARG A 93 -3.48 1.32 -8.10
CA ARG A 93 -3.97 1.34 -9.47
C ARG A 93 -5.19 0.44 -9.63
N LEU A 94 -6.20 0.95 -10.33
CA LEU A 94 -7.50 0.30 -10.45
C LEU A 94 -7.59 -0.72 -11.58
N GLN A 95 -6.76 -0.59 -12.62
CA GLN A 95 -6.69 -1.52 -13.75
C GLN A 95 -5.46 -2.44 -13.62
N GLU A 96 -5.20 -2.89 -12.39
CA GLU A 96 -3.97 -3.58 -12.01
C GLU A 96 -3.97 -5.07 -12.41
N GLU A 97 -3.00 -5.44 -13.24
CA GLU A 97 -2.82 -6.77 -13.79
C GLU A 97 -1.65 -7.56 -13.18
N ILE A 98 -0.71 -6.90 -12.51
CA ILE A 98 0.51 -7.51 -11.96
C ILE A 98 0.37 -7.80 -10.46
N LEU A 99 -0.26 -6.88 -9.71
CA LEU A 99 -0.28 -6.92 -8.25
C LEU A 99 -1.57 -7.52 -7.66
N THR A 100 -2.32 -8.25 -8.46
CA THR A 100 -3.50 -9.01 -8.03
C THR A 100 -3.12 -10.49 -7.90
N THR A 101 -3.81 -11.19 -7.00
CA THR A 101 -3.55 -12.63 -6.73
C THR A 101 -4.71 -13.52 -7.16
N ASP A 102 -5.87 -12.94 -7.45
CA ASP A 102 -6.95 -13.61 -8.14
C ASP A 102 -7.02 -13.07 -9.57
N GLU A 103 -6.63 -13.88 -10.55
CA GLU A 103 -6.66 -13.52 -11.98
C GLU A 103 -7.94 -13.99 -12.68
N THR A 104 -8.64 -14.95 -12.07
CA THR A 104 -9.78 -15.64 -12.69
C THR A 104 -11.14 -15.17 -12.17
N GLY A 105 -11.13 -14.44 -11.05
CA GLY A 105 -12.31 -13.86 -10.45
C GLY A 105 -12.90 -12.69 -11.24
N THR A 106 -14.04 -12.23 -10.78
CA THR A 106 -14.68 -10.99 -11.22
C THR A 106 -13.78 -9.78 -10.96
N GLU A 107 -14.00 -8.67 -11.67
CA GLU A 107 -13.25 -7.41 -11.44
C GLU A 107 -13.25 -6.95 -9.97
N VAL A 108 -14.30 -7.27 -9.21
CA VAL A 108 -14.38 -6.99 -7.77
C VAL A 108 -13.41 -7.87 -6.98
N GLU A 109 -13.37 -9.17 -7.27
CA GLU A 109 -12.47 -10.13 -6.62
C GLU A 109 -11.00 -9.85 -6.99
N ARG A 110 -10.72 -9.59 -8.27
CA ARG A 110 -9.41 -9.15 -8.75
C ARG A 110 -8.93 -7.93 -7.97
N ARG A 111 -9.77 -6.89 -7.86
CA ARG A 111 -9.44 -5.65 -7.14
C ARG A 111 -9.28 -5.86 -5.63
N ALA A 112 -10.09 -6.73 -5.01
CA ALA A 112 -9.94 -7.09 -3.61
C ALA A 112 -8.61 -7.80 -3.35
N SER A 113 -8.11 -8.57 -4.32
CA SER A 113 -6.84 -9.29 -4.25
C SER A 113 -5.58 -8.42 -4.49
N ASN A 114 -5.75 -7.13 -4.77
CA ASN A 114 -4.65 -6.19 -5.00
C ASN A 114 -3.78 -6.05 -3.73
N ARG A 115 -2.46 -6.27 -3.85
CA ARG A 115 -1.53 -6.27 -2.71
C ARG A 115 -1.40 -4.92 -2.00
N ALA A 116 -1.70 -3.80 -2.65
CA ALA A 116 -1.76 -2.49 -1.98
C ALA A 116 -2.84 -2.43 -0.89
N ASN A 117 -3.92 -3.23 -1.01
CA ASN A 117 -4.97 -3.33 0.00
C ASN A 117 -4.40 -3.89 1.32
N PHE A 118 -3.61 -4.95 1.22
CA PHE A 118 -2.98 -5.60 2.36
C PHE A 118 -1.93 -4.69 2.99
N LEU A 119 -1.16 -3.98 2.15
CA LEU A 119 -0.20 -2.98 2.63
C LEU A 119 -0.90 -1.86 3.42
N LEU A 120 -2.04 -1.35 2.94
CA LEU A 120 -2.83 -0.35 3.67
C LEU A 120 -3.26 -0.87 5.05
N LYS A 121 -3.80 -2.09 5.11
CA LYS A 121 -4.21 -2.70 6.39
C LYS A 121 -3.03 -2.77 7.36
N LYS A 122 -1.86 -3.19 6.89
CA LYS A 122 -0.63 -3.24 7.70
C LYS A 122 -0.19 -1.85 8.19
N VAL A 123 -0.28 -0.82 7.36
CA VAL A 123 -0.03 0.57 7.77
C VAL A 123 -1.00 0.98 8.89
N LEU A 124 -2.28 0.67 8.75
CA LEU A 124 -3.31 1.01 9.74
C LEU A 124 -3.13 0.23 11.05
N GLU A 125 -2.83 -1.07 11.00
CA GLU A 125 -2.50 -1.90 12.17
C GLU A 125 -1.31 -1.33 12.94
N GLN A 126 -0.26 -0.91 12.23
CA GLN A 126 0.98 -0.43 12.85
C GLN A 126 0.88 0.98 13.40
N ARG A 127 0.16 1.88 12.70
CA ARG A 127 0.09 3.30 13.05
C ARG A 127 -1.15 3.65 13.87
N HIS A 128 -2.24 2.89 13.72
CA HIS A 128 -3.54 3.13 14.34
C HIS A 128 -4.18 1.83 14.87
N PRO A 129 -3.49 1.03 15.71
CA PRO A 129 -3.98 -0.29 16.15
C PRO A 129 -5.35 -0.22 16.84
N SER A 130 -5.56 0.79 17.70
CA SER A 130 -6.84 1.01 18.37
C SER A 130 -7.95 1.50 17.44
N LEU A 131 -7.62 2.02 16.25
CA LEU A 131 -8.62 2.46 15.28
C LEU A 131 -9.15 1.28 14.46
N ILE A 132 -8.26 0.38 14.03
CA ILE A 132 -8.60 -0.75 13.17
C ILE A 132 -9.09 -1.99 13.93
N ALA A 133 -8.79 -2.14 15.23
CA ALA A 133 -9.17 -3.33 15.99
C ALA A 133 -10.66 -3.69 15.81
N ASP A 134 -10.95 -4.93 15.41
CA ASP A 134 -12.30 -5.45 15.09
C ASP A 134 -13.03 -4.75 13.90
N LEU A 135 -12.34 -3.87 13.18
CA LEU A 135 -12.87 -3.10 12.05
C LEU A 135 -12.11 -3.37 10.74
N ASP A 136 -11.29 -4.41 10.66
CA ASP A 136 -10.56 -4.79 9.44
C ASP A 136 -11.49 -4.91 8.21
N SER A 137 -12.65 -5.56 8.39
CA SER A 137 -13.69 -5.67 7.36
C SER A 137 -14.25 -4.33 6.87
N GLN A 138 -14.14 -3.27 7.67
CA GLN A 138 -14.54 -1.93 7.23
C GLN A 138 -13.51 -1.34 6.26
N VAL A 139 -12.23 -1.68 6.39
CA VAL A 139 -11.21 -1.29 5.40
C VAL A 139 -11.52 -1.93 4.05
N ASP A 140 -11.87 -3.21 4.01
CA ASP A 140 -12.29 -3.89 2.76
C ASP A 140 -13.52 -3.24 2.15
N ARG A 141 -14.52 -2.93 2.99
CA ARG A 141 -15.73 -2.23 2.55
C ARG A 141 -15.40 -0.87 1.94
N TRP A 142 -14.50 -0.11 2.54
CA TRP A 142 -14.05 1.18 2.00
C TRP A 142 -13.26 1.01 0.70
N LEU A 143 -12.40 0.01 0.61
CA LEU A 143 -11.61 -0.30 -0.58
C LEU A 143 -12.47 -0.71 -1.78
N ALA A 144 -13.63 -1.32 -1.53
CA ALA A 144 -14.63 -1.69 -2.53
C ALA A 144 -15.55 -0.54 -2.96
N MET A 145 -15.61 0.56 -2.19
CA MET A 145 -16.44 1.72 -2.52
C MET A 145 -15.86 2.52 -3.67
N ALA A 146 -16.75 3.04 -4.52
CA ALA A 146 -16.45 4.09 -5.49
C ALA A 146 -16.19 5.44 -4.78
N PRO A 147 -15.51 6.41 -5.43
CA PRO A 147 -15.19 7.71 -4.82
C PRO A 147 -16.40 8.44 -4.23
N GLN A 148 -17.54 8.43 -4.92
CA GLN A 148 -18.77 9.06 -4.45
C GLN A 148 -19.31 8.39 -3.18
N GLN A 149 -19.22 7.06 -3.10
CA GLN A 149 -19.64 6.31 -1.91
C GLN A 149 -18.72 6.58 -0.72
N ARG A 150 -17.41 6.72 -0.94
CA ARG A 150 -16.45 7.09 0.12
C ARG A 150 -16.73 8.47 0.69
N ALA A 151 -17.02 9.45 -0.18
CA ALA A 151 -17.39 10.80 0.25
C ALA A 151 -18.64 10.77 1.14
N MET A 152 -19.66 10.00 0.77
CA MET A 152 -20.87 9.85 1.58
C MET A 152 -20.63 9.10 2.90
N ALA A 153 -19.77 8.08 2.90
CA ALA A 153 -19.50 7.24 4.06
C ALA A 153 -18.70 7.94 5.17
N GLY A 154 -18.01 9.04 4.85
CA GLY A 154 -17.32 9.89 5.82
C GLY A 154 -18.25 10.80 6.62
N HIS A 155 -19.50 10.99 6.19
CA HIS A 155 -20.47 11.79 6.92
C HIS A 155 -21.06 11.01 8.09
N VAL A 156 -20.75 11.46 9.31
CA VAL A 156 -21.35 10.92 10.53
C VAL A 156 -22.77 11.47 10.63
N SER A 157 -23.77 10.62 10.36
CA SER A 157 -25.19 10.95 10.57
C SER A 157 -25.71 10.52 11.93
N ASN A 158 -24.90 9.83 12.74
CA ASN A 158 -25.31 9.19 13.99
C ASN A 158 -24.18 9.23 15.03
N ASP A 159 -24.46 9.69 16.25
CA ASP A 159 -23.46 9.94 17.30
C ASP A 159 -23.02 8.68 18.08
N SER A 160 -23.11 7.49 17.49
CA SER A 160 -22.59 6.29 18.17
C SER A 160 -21.06 6.24 18.08
N ASP A 161 -20.41 5.83 19.17
CA ASP A 161 -18.95 5.67 19.22
C ASP A 161 -18.42 4.81 18.07
N LEU A 162 -19.16 3.76 17.69
CA LEU A 162 -18.82 2.90 16.57
C LEU A 162 -18.88 3.64 15.22
N ALA A 163 -19.89 4.49 15.01
CA ALA A 163 -19.99 5.29 13.79
C ALA A 163 -18.86 6.32 13.69
N ILE A 164 -18.52 6.98 14.80
CA ILE A 164 -17.40 7.92 14.89
C ILE A 164 -16.07 7.22 14.62
N ARG A 165 -15.83 6.06 15.24
CA ARG A 165 -14.61 5.26 15.04
C ARG A 165 -14.47 4.78 13.59
N ARG A 166 -15.56 4.33 12.97
CA ARG A 166 -15.59 3.94 11.55
C ARG A 166 -15.28 5.13 10.63
N ALA A 167 -15.86 6.30 10.89
CA ALA A 167 -15.57 7.49 10.09
C ALA A 167 -14.09 7.91 10.19
N ARG A 168 -13.51 7.84 11.40
CA ARG A 168 -12.07 8.06 11.59
C ARG A 168 -11.21 7.04 10.85
N LEU A 169 -11.62 5.77 10.83
CA LEU A 169 -10.92 4.72 10.08
C LEU A 169 -10.95 5.01 8.58
N TYR A 170 -12.08 5.43 8.02
CA TYR A 170 -12.18 5.81 6.61
C TYR A 170 -11.34 7.05 6.27
N ALA A 171 -11.29 8.04 7.17
CA ALA A 171 -10.39 9.18 7.03
C ALA A 171 -8.92 8.75 7.04
N ALA A 172 -8.54 7.77 7.87
CA ALA A 172 -7.20 7.20 7.86
C ALA A 172 -6.90 6.44 6.55
N CYS A 173 -7.85 5.68 6.02
CA CYS A 173 -7.71 5.05 4.71
C CYS A 173 -7.45 6.08 3.61
N ASP A 174 -8.23 7.16 3.55
CA ASP A 174 -8.09 8.24 2.57
C ASP A 174 -6.77 9.01 2.73
N HIS A 175 -6.34 9.21 3.98
CA HIS A 175 -5.05 9.82 4.28
C HIS A 175 -3.89 9.01 3.67
N TYR A 176 -3.89 7.69 3.82
CA TYR A 176 -2.79 6.84 3.35
C TYR A 176 -2.91 6.37 1.91
N LEU A 177 -4.11 6.17 1.36
CA LEU A 177 -4.29 5.55 0.05
C LEU A 177 -5.14 6.43 -0.86
N THR A 178 -4.66 6.62 -2.09
CA THR A 178 -5.47 7.15 -3.19
C THR A 178 -5.58 6.10 -4.30
N ASP A 179 -6.72 6.07 -4.97
CA ASP A 179 -6.87 5.29 -6.19
C ASP A 179 -6.39 6.10 -7.40
N PHE A 180 -5.87 5.40 -8.40
CA PHE A 180 -5.50 5.95 -9.71
C PHE A 180 -6.06 5.03 -10.80
N ASP A 181 -6.90 5.57 -11.68
CA ASP A 181 -7.53 4.79 -12.75
C ASP A 181 -6.60 4.61 -13.94
N ALA A 182 -5.71 3.62 -13.81
CA ALA A 182 -4.65 3.34 -14.77
C ALA A 182 -4.20 1.87 -14.66
N THR A 183 -3.55 1.37 -15.73
CA THR A 183 -2.89 0.06 -15.76
C THR A 183 -1.58 0.06 -14.99
N HIS A 184 -0.96 -1.09 -14.76
CA HIS A 184 0.30 -1.15 -14.00
C HIS A 184 1.42 -0.31 -14.60
N VAL A 185 1.49 -0.19 -15.94
CA VAL A 185 2.61 0.43 -16.68
C VAL A 185 2.35 1.87 -17.13
N GLN A 186 1.13 2.39 -16.97
CA GLN A 186 0.80 3.75 -17.40
C GLN A 186 1.53 4.79 -16.53
N PRO A 187 2.30 5.73 -17.11
CA PRO A 187 2.96 6.76 -16.32
C PRO A 187 1.95 7.65 -15.56
N LEU A 188 2.37 8.18 -14.40
CA LEU A 188 1.66 9.31 -13.81
C LEU A 188 1.81 10.50 -14.78
N ASP A 189 0.70 11.14 -15.14
CA ASP A 189 0.71 12.32 -16.01
C ASP A 189 1.53 13.43 -15.32
N PRO A 190 2.59 13.99 -15.97
CA PRO A 190 3.35 15.09 -15.38
C PRO A 190 2.55 16.38 -15.21
N GLY A 191 1.35 16.49 -15.82
CA GLY A 191 0.54 17.71 -15.82
C GLY A 191 1.01 18.76 -16.81
#